data_AF-A0A0F9FTK1-F1
#
_entry.id   AF-A0A0F9FTK1-F1
#
_cell.length_a   1.000
_cell.length_b   1.000
_cell.length_c   1.000
_cell.angle_alpha   90.00
_cell.angle_beta   90.00
_cell.angle_gamma   90.00
#
_symmetry.space_group_name_H-M   'P 1'
#
loop_
_entity.id
_entity.type
_entity.pdbx_description
1 polymer ?
#
loop_
_entity_poly.entity_id
_entity_poly.type
_entity_poly.pdbx_seq_one_letter_code
_entity_poly.pdbx_strand_id
1 'polypeptide(L)'
;MKLSTTVNKKDSAVRNSVDVVSAATFYGQTSKDLHEKLRALVVAMGKAPEWAKEYVRGYQDCLVKALHLTVLIHGGYIDGKFVSTFKQRADYYEKLGFGAKEFNDRATNKGIYWEEYFSGRNNIMLRGVRPYICGIPRARRTTVY
;
A
#
# COMPACT_ATOMS: atom_id res chain seq x y z
N MET A 1 -31.62 -0.33 16.34
CA MET A 1 -31.32 -0.86 14.99
C MET A 1 -31.51 -2.37 15.05
N LYS A 2 -32.12 -3.01 14.04
CA LYS A 2 -32.26 -4.47 14.01
C LYS A 2 -30.87 -5.11 13.81
N LEU A 3 -30.63 -6.24 14.47
CA LEU A 3 -29.34 -6.95 14.40
C LEU A 3 -28.95 -7.29 12.96
N SER A 4 -29.90 -7.78 12.15
CA SER A 4 -29.67 -8.08 10.73
C SER A 4 -29.20 -6.86 9.92
N THR A 5 -29.76 -5.68 10.19
CA THR A 5 -29.31 -4.43 9.56
C THR A 5 -27.88 -4.08 9.96
N THR A 6 -27.51 -4.27 11.23
CA THR A 6 -26.15 -4.04 11.71
C THR A 6 -25.16 -4.99 11.05
N VAL A 7 -25.48 -6.28 10.98
CA VAL A 7 -24.64 -7.30 10.32
C VAL A 7 -24.43 -6.95 8.85
N ASN A 8 -25.51 -6.63 8.12
CA ASN A 8 -25.41 -6.24 6.71
C ASN A 8 -24.55 -4.99 6.50
N LYS A 9 -24.65 -3.97 7.38
CA LYS A 9 -23.80 -2.79 7.32
C LYS A 9 -22.33 -3.12 7.57
N LYS A 10 -22.04 -3.96 8.55
CA LYS A 10 -20.69 -4.44 8.87
C LYS A 10 -20.09 -5.19 7.67
N ASP A 11 -20.82 -6.16 7.10
CA ASP A 11 -20.33 -6.95 5.97
C ASP A 11 -20.13 -6.10 4.71
N SER A 12 -21.02 -5.13 4.45
CA SER A 12 -20.86 -4.16 3.37
C SER A 12 -19.62 -3.28 3.57
N ALA A 13 -19.39 -2.76 4.79
CA ALA A 13 -18.21 -1.96 5.10
C ALA A 13 -16.90 -2.76 4.96
N VAL A 14 -16.91 -4.05 5.29
CA VAL A 14 -15.78 -4.97 5.08
C VAL A 14 -15.48 -5.11 3.58
N ARG A 15 -16.48 -5.41 2.75
CA ARG A 15 -16.30 -5.51 1.29
C ARG A 15 -15.78 -4.22 0.68
N ASN A 16 -16.40 -3.09 1.03
CA ASN A 16 -15.99 -1.78 0.54
C ASN A 16 -14.56 -1.41 1.00
N SER A 17 -14.11 -1.91 2.16
CA SER A 17 -12.72 -1.68 2.60
C SER A 17 -11.71 -2.38 1.69
N VAL A 18 -12.02 -3.59 1.21
CA VAL A 18 -11.22 -4.31 0.22
C VAL A 18 -11.19 -3.56 -1.11
N ASP A 19 -12.34 -3.05 -1.56
CA ASP A 19 -12.43 -2.26 -2.79
C ASP A 19 -11.62 -0.96 -2.69
N VAL A 20 -11.70 -0.26 -1.57
CA VAL A 20 -10.93 0.97 -1.32
C VAL A 20 -9.43 0.70 -1.36
N VAL A 21 -8.96 -0.39 -0.73
CA VAL A 21 -7.55 -0.79 -0.79
C VAL A 21 -7.12 -1.13 -2.22
N SER A 22 -7.94 -1.87 -2.95
CA SER A 22 -7.67 -2.25 -4.34
C SER A 22 -7.60 -1.03 -5.26
N ALA A 23 -8.55 -0.11 -5.11
CA ALA A 23 -8.57 1.15 -5.85
C ALA A 23 -7.37 2.04 -5.48
N ALA A 24 -7.02 2.13 -4.19
CA ALA A 24 -5.86 2.90 -3.75
C ALA A 24 -4.56 2.38 -4.38
N THR A 25 -4.42 1.06 -4.49
CA THR A 25 -3.30 0.41 -5.18
C THR A 25 -3.30 0.78 -6.67
N PHE A 26 -4.43 0.63 -7.35
CA PHE A 26 -4.54 0.87 -8.79
C PHE A 26 -4.27 2.33 -9.18
N TYR A 27 -4.82 3.28 -8.42
CA TYR A 27 -4.65 4.71 -8.67
C TYR A 27 -3.38 5.29 -8.02
N GLY A 28 -2.63 4.50 -7.24
CA GLY A 28 -1.47 4.93 -6.45
C GLY A 28 -1.79 6.08 -5.49
N GLN A 29 -2.91 5.97 -4.79
CA GLN A 29 -3.32 6.94 -3.77
C GLN A 29 -2.32 6.96 -2.62
N THR A 30 -2.13 8.12 -1.99
CA THR A 30 -1.23 8.19 -0.84
C THR A 30 -1.79 7.40 0.34
N SER A 31 -0.94 7.03 1.30
CA SER A 31 -1.40 6.42 2.55
C SER A 31 -2.44 7.29 3.26
N LYS A 32 -2.30 8.62 3.19
CA LYS A 32 -3.28 9.56 3.76
C LYS A 32 -4.66 9.40 3.11
N ASP A 33 -4.72 9.43 1.78
CA ASP A 33 -5.98 9.31 1.02
C ASP A 33 -6.68 7.97 1.31
N LEU A 34 -5.90 6.89 1.40
CA LEU A 34 -6.39 5.57 1.77
C LEU A 34 -7.05 5.59 3.16
N HIS A 35 -6.36 6.12 4.17
CA HIS A 35 -6.87 6.17 5.54
C HIS A 35 -8.13 7.03 5.67
N GLU A 36 -8.20 8.15 4.93
CA GLU A 36 -9.39 9.00 4.90
C GLU A 36 -10.61 8.25 4.35
N LYS A 37 -10.44 7.50 3.25
CA LYS A 37 -11.52 6.68 2.67
C LYS A 37 -11.96 5.55 3.59
N LEU A 38 -11.02 4.83 4.22
CA LEU A 38 -11.33 3.77 5.17
C LEU A 38 -12.10 4.30 6.38
N ARG A 39 -11.70 5.46 6.91
CA ARG A 39 -12.40 6.15 8.01
C ARG A 39 -13.82 6.54 7.61
N ALA A 40 -14.01 7.03 6.38
CA ALA A 40 -15.33 7.41 5.88
C ALA A 40 -16.31 6.23 5.88
N LEU A 41 -15.85 5.00 5.61
CA LEU A 41 -16.69 3.79 5.68
C LEU A 41 -17.21 3.54 7.09
N VAL A 42 -16.37 3.72 8.12
CA VAL A 42 -16.77 3.55 9.53
C VAL A 42 -17.76 4.66 9.94
N VAL A 43 -17.53 5.90 9.50
CA VAL A 43 -18.45 7.02 9.74
C VAL A 43 -19.81 6.75 9.09
N ALA A 44 -19.85 6.22 7.87
CA ALA A 44 -21.07 5.88 7.14
C ALA A 44 -21.92 4.79 7.83
N MET A 45 -21.35 4.01 8.76
CA MET A 45 -22.12 3.06 9.56
C MET A 45 -23.11 3.77 10.51
N GLY A 46 -22.87 5.03 10.86
CA GLY A 46 -23.76 5.88 11.64
C GLY A 46 -24.07 5.33 13.03
N LYS A 47 -25.36 5.12 13.32
CA LYS A 47 -25.88 4.58 14.60
C LYS A 47 -25.67 3.07 14.78
N ALA A 48 -24.75 2.45 14.04
CA ALA A 48 -24.38 1.06 14.28
C ALA A 48 -23.74 0.92 15.68
N PRO A 49 -23.98 -0.19 16.40
CA PRO A 49 -23.31 -0.50 17.66
C PRO A 49 -21.78 -0.49 17.55
N GLU A 50 -21.10 -0.15 18.64
CA GLU A 50 -19.65 0.04 18.63
C GLU A 50 -18.89 -1.25 18.30
N TRP A 51 -19.36 -2.41 18.77
CA TRP A 51 -18.75 -3.71 18.44
C TRP A 51 -18.65 -3.94 16.92
N ALA A 52 -19.63 -3.47 16.14
CA ALA A 52 -19.64 -3.64 14.70
C ALA A 52 -18.65 -2.70 14.02
N LYS A 53 -18.48 -1.48 14.55
CA LYS A 53 -17.48 -0.51 14.07
C LYS A 53 -16.07 -0.98 14.41
N GLU A 54 -15.84 -1.45 15.63
CA GLU A 54 -14.55 -2.01 16.06
C GLU A 54 -14.15 -3.23 15.24
N TYR A 55 -15.10 -4.10 14.89
CA TYR A 55 -14.83 -5.20 13.97
C TYR A 55 -14.30 -4.69 12.62
N VAL A 56 -14.95 -3.67 12.03
CA VAL A 56 -14.52 -3.09 10.75
C VAL A 56 -13.16 -2.40 10.90
N ARG A 57 -12.90 -1.67 11.99
CA ARG A 57 -11.60 -1.04 12.28
C ARG A 57 -10.49 -2.09 12.34
N GLY A 58 -10.68 -3.15 13.14
CA GLY A 58 -9.70 -4.23 13.25
C GLY A 58 -9.45 -4.93 11.91
N TYR A 59 -10.48 -5.13 11.10
CA TYR A 59 -10.33 -5.67 9.75
C TYR A 59 -9.51 -4.73 8.83
N GLN A 60 -9.81 -3.43 8.86
CA GLN A 60 -9.06 -2.41 8.11
C GLN A 60 -7.60 -2.35 8.53
N ASP A 61 -7.32 -2.42 9.83
CA ASP A 61 -5.95 -2.44 10.36
C ASP A 61 -5.19 -3.67 9.89
N CYS A 62 -5.83 -4.85 9.85
CA CYS A 62 -5.24 -6.06 9.28
C CYS A 62 -4.90 -5.88 7.80
N LEU A 63 -5.80 -5.29 7.00
CA LEU A 63 -5.55 -5.00 5.59
C LEU A 63 -4.36 -4.06 5.42
N VAL A 64 -4.37 -2.91 6.09
CA VAL A 64 -3.30 -1.91 5.98
C VAL A 64 -1.95 -2.49 6.44
N LYS A 65 -1.94 -3.25 7.53
CA LYS A 65 -0.74 -3.95 7.99
C LYS A 65 -0.22 -4.96 6.96
N ALA A 66 -1.10 -5.70 6.30
CA ALA A 66 -0.70 -6.60 5.22
C ALA A 66 -0.05 -5.82 4.05
N LEU A 67 -0.57 -4.64 3.70
CA LEU A 67 0.04 -3.79 2.67
C LEU A 67 1.44 -3.33 3.06
N HIS A 68 1.64 -2.91 4.31
CA HIS A 68 2.95 -2.53 4.84
C HIS A 68 4.00 -3.63 4.80
N LEU A 69 3.56 -4.89 4.91
CA LEU A 69 4.45 -6.04 4.87
C LEU A 69 4.76 -6.52 3.44
N THR A 70 3.93 -6.15 2.47
CA THR A 70 3.98 -6.78 1.13
C THR A 70 4.25 -5.81 -0.02
N VAL A 71 3.69 -4.60 0.01
CA VAL A 71 3.63 -3.73 -1.18
C VAL A 71 3.90 -2.25 -0.92
N LEU A 72 3.92 -1.82 0.34
CA LEU A 72 4.21 -0.43 0.67
C LEU A 72 5.69 -0.28 1.04
N ILE A 73 6.30 0.76 0.48
CA ILE A 73 7.72 1.05 0.63
C ILE A 73 7.89 2.42 1.26
N HIS A 74 8.77 2.50 2.24
CA HIS A 74 9.20 3.78 2.80
C HIS A 74 10.31 4.38 1.94
N GLY A 75 10.20 5.66 1.63
CA GLY A 75 11.17 6.35 0.78
C GLY A 75 10.85 7.83 0.59
N GLY A 76 11.57 8.44 -0.35
CA GLY A 76 11.38 9.82 -0.78
C GLY A 76 12.05 10.04 -2.12
N TYR A 77 12.04 11.28 -2.59
CA TYR A 77 12.64 11.64 -3.87
C TYR A 77 13.88 12.51 -3.68
N ILE A 78 14.98 12.11 -4.30
CA ILE A 78 16.21 12.89 -4.41
C ILE A 78 16.45 13.12 -5.91
N ASP A 79 16.55 14.39 -6.33
CA ASP A 79 16.78 14.78 -7.73
C ASP A 79 15.81 14.10 -8.72
N GLY A 80 14.52 14.00 -8.32
CA GLY A 80 13.46 13.38 -9.12
C GLY A 80 13.46 11.84 -9.15
N LYS A 81 14.42 11.19 -8.50
CA LYS A 81 14.49 9.72 -8.41
C LYS A 81 13.97 9.23 -7.07
N PHE A 82 13.16 8.17 -7.10
CA PHE A 82 12.72 7.51 -5.88
C PHE A 82 13.91 6.80 -5.21
N VAL A 83 14.05 7.02 -3.90
CA VAL A 83 15.07 6.41 -3.05
C VAL A 83 14.38 5.76 -1.87
N SER A 84 14.61 4.46 -1.70
CA SER A 84 13.98 3.64 -0.67
C SER A 84 14.82 3.55 0.60
N THR A 85 14.17 3.32 1.74
CA THR A 85 14.81 2.96 3.02
C THR A 85 14.94 1.46 3.24
N PHE A 86 14.52 0.61 2.29
CA PHE A 86 14.61 -0.84 2.41
C PHE A 86 15.91 -1.41 1.85
N LYS A 87 16.76 -1.96 2.73
CA LYS A 87 18.10 -2.50 2.44
C LYS A 87 18.14 -3.50 1.27
N GLN A 88 17.08 -4.28 1.08
CA GLN A 88 17.03 -5.33 0.06
C GLN A 88 16.87 -4.76 -1.35
N ARG A 89 16.30 -3.55 -1.51
CA ARG A 89 16.03 -2.97 -2.82
C ARG A 89 17.29 -2.38 -3.46
N ALA A 90 17.27 -2.22 -4.78
CA ALA A 90 18.38 -1.64 -5.53
C ALA A 90 18.49 -0.12 -5.34
N ASP A 91 17.35 0.54 -5.12
CA ASP A 91 17.20 1.98 -4.87
C ASP A 91 17.37 2.36 -3.38
N TYR A 92 18.02 1.50 -2.58
CA TYR A 92 18.30 1.77 -1.18
C TYR A 92 19.32 2.91 -1.03
N TYR A 93 19.03 3.90 -0.18
CA TYR A 93 19.86 5.12 -0.08
C TYR A 93 21.35 4.86 0.14
N GLU A 94 21.75 3.90 1.00
CA GLU A 94 23.19 3.61 1.22
C GLU A 94 23.85 2.96 -0.01
N LYS A 95 23.11 2.18 -0.81
CA LYS A 95 23.64 1.62 -2.07
C LYS A 95 23.89 2.70 -3.12
N LEU A 96 23.20 3.83 -2.99
CA LEU A 96 23.40 5.02 -3.83
C LEU A 96 24.46 5.96 -3.26
N GLY A 97 25.11 5.60 -2.15
CA GLY A 97 26.18 6.39 -1.53
C GLY A 97 25.71 7.45 -0.54
N PHE A 98 24.42 7.50 -0.21
CA PHE A 98 23.89 8.45 0.76
C PHE A 98 23.98 7.92 2.19
N GLY A 99 24.38 8.76 3.14
CA GLY A 99 24.21 8.47 4.57
C GLY A 99 22.76 8.67 5.02
N ALA A 100 22.35 8.08 6.15
CA ALA A 100 20.97 8.21 6.66
C ALA A 100 20.57 9.68 6.93
N LYS A 101 21.50 10.49 7.48
CA LYS A 101 21.29 11.93 7.68
C LYS A 101 21.13 12.66 6.34
N GLU A 102 22.03 12.39 5.40
CA GLU A 102 22.00 13.02 4.08
C GLU A 102 20.70 12.69 3.33
N PHE A 103 20.27 11.42 3.36
CA PHE A 103 18.97 11.02 2.82
C PHE A 103 17.83 11.82 3.47
N ASN A 104 17.82 11.92 4.81
CA ASN A 104 16.77 12.67 5.49
C ASN A 104 16.75 14.15 5.11
N ASP A 105 17.92 14.77 4.90
CA ASP A 105 18.03 16.20 4.63
C ASP A 105 17.73 16.52 3.14
N ARG A 106 18.12 15.64 2.21
CA ARG A 106 17.91 15.84 0.75
C ARG A 106 16.59 15.31 0.23
N ALA A 107 16.03 14.27 0.85
CA ALA A 107 14.82 13.63 0.33
C ALA A 107 13.60 14.54 0.50
N THR A 108 12.98 14.84 -0.63
CA THR A 108 11.67 15.51 -0.72
C THR A 108 10.55 14.49 -0.74
N ASN A 109 9.33 14.91 -0.38
CA ASN A 109 8.14 14.05 -0.35
C ASN A 109 8.41 12.71 0.38
N LYS A 110 8.94 12.76 1.60
CA LYS A 110 9.18 11.53 2.38
C LYS A 110 7.85 10.90 2.78
N GLY A 111 7.72 9.59 2.61
CA GLY A 111 6.47 8.91 2.93
C GLY A 111 6.44 7.43 2.56
N ILE A 112 5.21 6.93 2.45
CA ILE A 112 4.89 5.55 2.12
C ILE A 112 4.35 5.53 0.69
N TYR A 113 4.98 4.71 -0.14
CA TYR A 113 4.71 4.61 -1.57
C TYR A 113 4.33 3.18 -1.95
N TRP A 114 3.54 3.04 -3.01
CA TRP A 114 3.26 1.73 -3.60
C TRP A 114 4.49 1.20 -4.32
N GLU A 115 4.79 -0.08 -4.13
CA GLU A 115 5.79 -0.76 -4.92
C GLU A 115 5.37 -0.78 -6.38
N GLU A 116 6.18 -0.14 -7.22
CA GLU A 116 6.00 -0.16 -8.66
C GLU A 116 6.92 -1.22 -9.27
N TYR A 117 6.40 -1.97 -10.23
CA TYR A 117 7.18 -2.92 -11.00
C TYR A 117 6.76 -2.88 -12.46
N PHE A 118 7.75 -3.05 -13.34
CA PHE A 118 7.51 -3.09 -14.77
C PHE A 118 6.96 -4.46 -15.19
N SER A 119 5.79 -4.47 -15.84
CA SER A 119 5.22 -5.67 -16.45
C SER A 119 5.65 -5.79 -17.90
N GLY A 120 6.69 -6.59 -18.16
CA GLY A 120 7.19 -6.82 -19.52
C GLY A 120 6.20 -7.47 -20.48
N ARG A 121 5.07 -8.02 -20.00
CA ARG A 121 4.01 -8.55 -20.88
C ARG A 121 3.17 -7.45 -21.51
N ASN A 122 2.91 -6.38 -20.77
CA ASN A 122 1.98 -5.33 -21.18
C ASN A 122 2.71 -4.00 -21.43
N ASN A 123 4.04 -3.96 -21.25
CA ASN A 123 4.86 -2.75 -21.37
C ASN A 123 4.33 -1.58 -20.51
N ILE A 124 3.78 -1.89 -19.33
CA ILE A 124 3.20 -0.92 -18.38
C ILE A 124 3.85 -1.08 -17.00
N MET A 125 3.96 0.04 -16.28
CA MET A 125 4.27 0.05 -14.85
C MET A 125 3.02 -0.33 -14.07
N LEU A 126 3.12 -1.40 -13.27
CA LEU A 126 2.06 -1.84 -12.37
C LEU A 126 2.44 -1.49 -10.93
N ARG A 127 1.42 -1.28 -10.10
CA ARG A 127 1.55 -0.97 -8.66
C ARG A 127 1.03 -2.12 -7.82
N GLY A 128 1.65 -2.38 -6.68
CA GLY A 128 1.16 -3.30 -5.67
C GLY A 128 1.81 -4.68 -5.70
N VAL A 129 1.06 -5.70 -5.26
CA VAL A 129 1.58 -7.08 -5.15
C VAL A 129 1.97 -7.49 -6.56
N ARG A 130 3.25 -7.81 -6.79
CA ARG A 130 3.60 -8.60 -7.98
C ARG A 130 2.62 -9.76 -8.01
N PRO A 131 1.90 -10.06 -9.10
CA PRO A 131 1.21 -11.33 -9.16
C PRO A 131 2.27 -12.36 -8.83
N TYR A 132 2.15 -12.98 -7.65
CA TYR A 132 2.78 -14.25 -7.41
C TYR A 132 2.10 -15.13 -8.45
N ILE A 133 2.65 -15.13 -9.67
CA ILE A 133 2.47 -16.22 -10.60
C ILE A 133 3.07 -17.38 -9.82
N CYS A 134 2.21 -18.06 -9.08
CA CYS A 134 2.49 -19.32 -8.47
C CYS A 134 3.14 -20.16 -9.58
N GLY A 135 4.41 -20.52 -9.40
CA GLY A 135 5.17 -21.29 -10.36
C GLY A 135 5.80 -20.47 -11.50
N ILE A 136 7.07 -20.11 -11.32
CA ILE A 136 8.21 -20.43 -12.19
C ILE A 136 9.29 -19.38 -11.90
N PRO A 137 10.48 -19.77 -11.39
CA PRO A 137 11.58 -18.85 -11.24
C PRO A 137 12.00 -18.36 -12.64
N ARG A 138 11.66 -17.12 -12.98
CA ARG A 138 12.28 -16.47 -14.15
C ARG A 138 13.73 -16.19 -13.76
N ALA A 139 14.63 -16.99 -14.31
CA ALA A 139 16.08 -16.77 -14.26
C ALA A 139 16.39 -15.29 -14.54
N ARG A 140 17.20 -14.68 -13.66
CA ARG A 140 17.73 -13.34 -13.84
C ARG A 140 18.50 -13.32 -15.17
N ARG A 141 17.99 -12.63 -16.19
CA ARG A 141 18.85 -12.16 -17.27
C ARG A 141 19.58 -10.93 -16.74
N THR A 142 20.82 -11.14 -16.32
CA THR A 142 21.85 -10.11 -16.26
C THR A 142 22.07 -9.59 -17.67
N THR A 143 21.57 -8.39 -17.96
CA THR A 143 22.06 -7.62 -19.10
C THR A 143 23.11 -6.67 -18.54
N VAL A 144 24.37 -7.03 -18.77
CA VAL A 144 25.52 -6.14 -18.63
C VAL A 144 25.49 -5.22 -19.84
N TYR A 145 25.50 -3.92 -19.61
CA TYR A 145 25.98 -2.92 -20.55
C TYR A 145 26.96 -2.02 -19.80
#